data_AF-A0AAU9P217-F1
#
_entry.id   AF-A0AAU9P217-F1
#
_cell.length_a   1.000
_cell.length_b   1.000
_cell.length_c   1.000
_cell.angle_alpha   90.00
_cell.angle_beta   90.00
_cell.angle_gamma   90.00
#
_symmetry.space_group_name_H-M   'P 1'
#
loop_
_entity.id
_entity.type
_entity.pdbx_description
1 polymer ?
#
loop_
_entity_poly.entity_id
_entity_poly.type
_entity_poly.pdbx_seq_one_letter_code
_entity_poly.pdbx_strand_id
1 'polypeptide(L)'
;MATSAYVLMISMMMPIFLASFVSADPDLLQDVCVADLASDIKLNGFPCKSNITADDFFFAGLVKAALTKNTFGATVTPAFVQQVPWA
;
A
#
# COMPACT_ATOMS: atom_id res chain seq x y z
N MET A 1 17.11 -41.81 19.85
CA MET A 1 17.80 -40.54 20.15
C MET A 1 17.80 -39.61 18.94
N ALA A 2 18.28 -40.06 17.76
CA ALA A 2 18.28 -39.24 16.54
C ALA A 2 16.87 -38.78 16.08
N THR A 3 15.87 -39.65 16.12
CA THR A 3 14.49 -39.33 15.68
C THR A 3 13.82 -38.22 16.52
N SER A 4 13.99 -38.27 17.85
CA SER A 4 13.48 -37.23 18.77
C SER A 4 14.17 -35.88 18.54
N ALA A 5 15.49 -35.88 18.28
CA ALA A 5 16.23 -34.67 17.95
C ALA A 5 15.76 -34.03 16.64
N TYR A 6 15.51 -34.81 15.58
CA TYR A 6 14.95 -34.29 14.33
C TYR A 6 13.55 -33.68 14.50
N VAL A 7 12.69 -34.32 15.30
CA VAL A 7 11.34 -33.79 15.58
C VAL A 7 11.41 -32.45 16.32
N LEU A 8 12.31 -32.32 17.30
CA LEU A 8 12.52 -31.06 18.02
C LEU A 8 13.05 -29.95 17.10
N MET A 9 13.98 -30.27 16.21
CA MET A 9 14.53 -29.31 15.24
C MET A 9 13.45 -28.80 14.27
N ILE A 10 12.64 -29.71 13.70
CA ILE A 10 11.54 -29.34 12.79
C ILE A 10 10.49 -28.51 13.54
N SER A 11 10.16 -28.88 14.78
CA SER A 11 9.24 -28.13 15.64
C SER A 11 9.70 -26.69 15.91
N MET A 12 11.01 -26.46 16.00
CA MET A 12 11.56 -25.11 16.22
C MET A 12 11.62 -24.27 14.94
N MET A 13 11.82 -24.89 13.77
CA MET A 13 11.92 -24.17 12.49
C MET A 13 10.57 -23.78 11.89
N MET A 14 9.53 -24.58 12.14
CA MET A 14 8.18 -24.38 11.61
C MET A 14 7.55 -23.01 11.96
N PRO A 15 7.57 -22.51 13.21
CA PRO A 15 6.98 -21.21 13.55
C PRO A 15 7.72 -20.02 12.91
N ILE A 16 9.04 -20.13 12.67
CA ILE A 16 9.83 -19.08 12.00
C ILE A 16 9.43 -18.96 10.53
N PHE A 17 9.20 -20.10 9.88
CA PHE A 17 8.75 -20.15 8.50
C PHE A 17 7.31 -19.64 8.32
N LEU A 18 6.44 -19.86 9.32
CA LEU A 18 5.08 -19.30 9.32
C LEU A 18 5.02 -17.81 9.69
N ALA A 19 6.06 -17.26 10.34
CA ALA A 19 6.09 -15.87 10.75
C ALA A 19 6.73 -14.93 9.71
N SER A 20 7.27 -15.45 8.60
CA SER A 20 8.10 -14.70 7.65
C SER A 20 7.34 -14.03 6.51
N PHE A 21 6.02 -13.82 6.64
CA PHE A 21 5.25 -13.11 5.63
C PHE A 21 5.43 -11.59 5.80
N VAL A 22 6.24 -10.99 4.92
CA VAL A 22 6.29 -9.53 4.74
C VAL A 22 5.54 -9.19 3.46
N SER A 23 4.60 -8.26 3.55
CA SER A 23 3.89 -7.69 2.39
C SER A 23 4.18 -6.21 2.37
N ALA A 24 4.56 -5.71 1.20
CA ALA A 24 4.78 -4.31 0.91
C ALA A 24 4.24 -4.02 -0.50
N ASP A 25 4.14 -2.75 -0.84
CA ASP A 25 3.80 -2.34 -2.19
C ASP A 25 4.89 -2.80 -3.17
N PRO A 26 4.52 -3.28 -4.38
CA PRO A 26 5.49 -3.70 -5.38
C PRO A 26 6.35 -2.51 -5.82
N ASP A 27 7.62 -2.78 -6.14
CA ASP A 27 8.52 -1.77 -6.70
C ASP A 27 8.02 -1.29 -8.07
N LEU A 28 8.24 -0.01 -8.37
CA LEU A 28 7.78 0.59 -9.62
C LEU A 28 8.63 0.09 -10.81
N LEU A 29 7.97 -0.50 -11.81
CA LEU A 29 8.63 -0.98 -13.03
C LEU A 29 9.05 0.14 -14.00
N GLN A 30 8.52 1.35 -13.80
CA GLN A 30 8.76 2.53 -14.62
C GLN A 30 8.82 3.78 -13.73
N ASP A 31 9.36 4.88 -14.25
CA ASP A 31 9.54 6.11 -13.48
C ASP A 31 8.23 6.68 -12.91
N VAL A 32 7.13 6.54 -13.67
CA VAL A 32 5.82 7.10 -13.31
C VAL A 32 4.68 6.18 -13.74
N CYS A 33 3.67 6.05 -12.88
CA CYS A 33 2.38 5.43 -13.21
C CYS A 33 1.28 6.20 -12.47
N VAL A 34 0.64 7.14 -13.16
CA VAL A 34 -0.51 7.85 -12.62
C VAL A 34 -1.73 6.93 -12.74
N ALA A 35 -2.36 6.60 -11.61
CA ALA A 35 -3.54 5.75 -11.54
C ALA A 35 -4.70 6.31 -12.38
N ASP A 36 -5.22 5.47 -13.28
CA ASP A 36 -6.47 5.71 -13.99
C ASP A 36 -7.64 5.23 -13.14
N LEU A 37 -8.18 6.15 -12.33
CA LEU A 37 -9.31 5.92 -11.44
C LEU A 37 -10.64 5.73 -12.20
N ALA A 38 -10.68 6.01 -13.50
CA ALA A 38 -11.89 5.87 -14.34
C ALA A 38 -11.95 4.54 -15.09
N SER A 39 -10.87 3.75 -15.07
CA SER A 39 -10.80 2.47 -15.76
C SER A 39 -11.65 1.39 -15.07
N ASP A 40 -12.37 0.59 -15.85
CA ASP A 40 -13.12 -0.58 -15.38
C ASP A 40 -12.23 -1.82 -15.10
N ILE A 41 -10.95 -1.77 -15.47
CA ILE A 41 -9.99 -2.86 -15.28
C ILE A 41 -9.61 -3.00 -13.80
N LYS A 42 -9.74 -4.21 -13.27
CA LYS A 42 -9.33 -4.56 -11.89
C LYS A 42 -8.04 -5.36 -11.88
N LEU A 43 -7.06 -4.89 -11.12
CA LEU A 43 -5.77 -5.51 -10.88
C LEU A 43 -5.27 -5.15 -9.47
N ASN A 44 -4.14 -5.71 -9.04
CA ASN A 44 -3.52 -5.31 -7.77
C ASN A 44 -2.99 -3.87 -7.91
N GLY A 45 -3.71 -2.90 -7.35
CA GLY A 45 -3.45 -1.48 -7.56
C GLY A 45 -4.42 -0.86 -8.57
N PHE A 46 -3.91 0.00 -9.45
CA PHE A 46 -4.68 0.72 -10.47
C PHE A 46 -3.96 0.66 -11.82
N PRO A 47 -4.70 0.57 -12.94
CA PRO A 47 -4.09 0.71 -14.26
C PRO A 47 -3.50 2.11 -14.43
N CYS A 48 -2.44 2.25 -15.20
CA CYS A 48 -1.81 3.55 -15.46
C CYS A 48 -2.54 4.29 -16.61
N LYS A 49 -2.66 5.61 -16.47
CA LYS A 49 -3.15 6.51 -17.52
C LYS A 49 -2.16 6.55 -18.70
N SER A 50 -2.69 6.66 -19.93
CA SER A 50 -1.87 6.74 -21.16
C SER A 50 -1.31 8.13 -21.43
N ASN A 51 -2.02 9.19 -21.03
CA ASN A 51 -1.62 10.58 -21.23
C ASN A 51 -1.52 11.29 -19.88
N ILE A 52 -0.29 11.58 -19.44
CA ILE A 52 0.01 12.25 -18.17
C ILE A 52 0.47 13.69 -18.41
N THR A 53 0.11 14.57 -17.49
CA THR A 53 0.42 16.00 -17.53
C THR A 53 1.03 16.43 -16.19
N ALA A 54 1.62 17.64 -16.14
CA ALA A 54 2.19 18.16 -14.90
C ALA A 54 1.15 18.32 -13.78
N ASP A 55 -0.09 18.64 -14.14
CA ASP A 55 -1.21 18.76 -13.20
C ASP A 55 -1.55 17.43 -12.51
N ASP A 56 -1.27 16.29 -13.14
CA ASP A 56 -1.48 14.98 -12.55
C ASP A 56 -0.56 14.74 -11.33
N PHE A 57 0.49 15.55 -11.13
CA PHE A 57 1.44 15.44 -10.00
C PHE A 57 1.20 16.48 -8.90
N PHE A 58 0.15 17.29 -9.00
CA PHE A 58 -0.14 18.34 -8.03
C PHE A 58 -1.26 17.93 -7.08
N PHE A 59 -1.02 18.05 -5.77
CA PHE A 59 -2.05 17.84 -4.75
C PHE A 59 -1.98 18.90 -3.66
N ALA A 60 -3.05 19.71 -3.55
CA ALA A 60 -3.21 20.73 -2.53
C ALA A 60 -4.24 20.37 -1.45
N GLY A 61 -4.69 19.11 -1.39
CA GLY A 61 -5.77 18.70 -0.47
C GLY A 61 -5.43 18.82 1.01
N LEU A 62 -4.14 18.87 1.36
CA LEU A 62 -3.66 18.98 2.75
C LEU A 62 -3.39 20.42 3.20
N VAL A 63 -3.57 21.42 2.34
CA VAL A 63 -3.31 22.83 2.70
C VAL A 63 -4.30 23.37 3.73
N LYS A 64 -5.49 22.76 3.83
CA LYS A 64 -6.56 23.17 4.75
C LYS A 64 -6.67 22.18 5.91
N ALA A 65 -6.64 22.71 7.13
CA ALA A 65 -6.94 21.92 8.32
C ALA A 65 -8.39 21.41 8.29
N ALA A 66 -8.58 20.15 8.68
CA ALA A 66 -9.90 19.56 8.81
C ALA A 66 -10.57 19.95 10.14
N LEU A 67 -11.90 19.94 10.18
CA LEU A 67 -12.66 20.20 11.40
C LEU A 67 -12.49 19.06 12.40
N THR A 68 -11.96 19.35 13.58
CA THR A 68 -11.70 18.37 14.65
C THR A 68 -12.83 18.28 15.69
N LYS A 69 -13.96 18.98 15.46
CA LYS A 69 -15.15 18.96 16.32
C LYS A 69 -15.95 17.66 16.14
N ASN A 70 -15.38 16.55 16.56
CA ASN A 70 -16.01 15.23 16.60
C ASN A 70 -15.61 14.49 17.90
N THR A 71 -16.20 13.31 18.14
CA THR A 71 -15.95 12.52 19.37
C THR A 71 -14.49 12.10 19.55
N PHE A 72 -13.72 12.02 18.46
CA PHE A 72 -12.31 11.63 18.48
C PHE A 72 -11.36 12.82 18.71
N GLY A 73 -11.85 14.06 18.57
CA GLY A 73 -11.02 15.27 18.65
C GLY A 73 -10.01 15.41 17.50
N ALA A 74 -10.14 14.60 16.45
CA ALA A 74 -9.22 14.53 15.33
C ALA A 74 -9.94 14.14 14.04
N THR A 75 -9.44 14.60 12.90
CA THR A 75 -9.96 14.26 11.58
C THR A 75 -8.81 13.97 10.63
N VAL A 76 -8.89 12.86 9.91
CA VAL A 76 -7.89 12.46 8.92
C VAL A 76 -8.34 12.97 7.55
N THR A 77 -7.47 13.74 6.89
CA THR A 77 -7.63 14.07 5.47
C THR A 77 -6.82 13.05 4.66
N PRO A 78 -7.45 12.13 3.92
CA PRO A 78 -6.75 11.09 3.18
C PRO A 78 -5.96 11.65 2.00
N ALA A 79 -4.81 11.05 1.73
CA ALA A 79 -3.94 11.31 0.60
C ALA A 79 -3.46 9.98 0.01
N PHE A 80 -4.40 9.08 -0.26
CA PHE A 80 -4.15 7.79 -0.92
C PHE A 80 -4.22 7.98 -2.44
N VAL A 81 -3.93 6.92 -3.19
CA VAL A 81 -3.98 6.90 -4.66
C VAL A 81 -5.31 7.42 -5.25
N GLN A 82 -6.43 7.30 -4.54
CA GLN A 82 -7.71 7.88 -4.98
C GLN A 82 -7.76 9.41 -4.92
N GLN A 83 -6.95 10.05 -4.08
CA GLN A 83 -6.81 11.51 -3.99
C GLN A 83 -5.54 12.03 -4.67
N VAL A 84 -4.48 11.21 -4.68
CA VAL A 84 -3.15 11.52 -5.17
C VAL A 84 -2.72 10.42 -6.16
N PRO A 85 -3.18 10.46 -7.42
CA PRO A 85 -3.10 9.30 -8.32
C PRO A 85 -1.68 8.90 -8.73
N TRP A 86 -0.70 9.75 -8.49
CA TRP A 86 0.71 9.54 -8.84
C TRP A 86 1.55 8.98 -7.68
N ALA A 87 0.96 8.91 -6.47
CA ALA A 87 1.64 8.48 -5.25
C ALA A 87 1.49 6.97 -5.00
#